data_AF-A0A842XJE9-F1
#
_entry.id   AF-A0A842XJE9-F1
#
_cell.length_a   1.000
_cell.length_b   1.000
_cell.length_c   1.000
_cell.angle_alpha   90.00
_cell.angle_beta   90.00
_cell.angle_gamma   90.00
#
_symmetry.space_group_name_H-M   'P 1'
#
loop_
_entity.id
_entity.type
_entity.pdbx_description
1 polymer ?
#
loop_
_entity_poly.entity_id
_entity_poly.type
_entity_poly.pdbx_seq_one_letter_code
_entity_poly.pdbx_strand_id
1 'polypeptide(L)' 'MTSEKCVECGSFLKVYDINFQTGRKVMRCEQCGLLHIYKKDILGRWRIVRATRPMPHEQKQKEES' A
#
# COMPACT_ATOMS: atom_id res chain seq x y z
N MET A 1 -14.86 -8.11 -3.41
CA MET A 1 -14.92 -6.85 -2.66
C MET A 1 -13.53 -6.55 -2.13
N THR A 2 -12.75 -5.79 -2.89
CA THR A 2 -11.36 -5.44 -2.57
C THR A 2 -11.35 -4.28 -1.57
N SER A 3 -10.67 -4.47 -0.44
CA SER A 3 -10.67 -3.55 0.70
C SER A 3 -10.02 -2.20 0.35
N GLU A 4 -10.85 -1.22 -0.01
CA GLU A 4 -10.51 0.21 -0.18
C GLU A 4 -10.58 1.00 1.14
N LYS A 5 -10.79 0.28 2.24
CA LYS A 5 -10.92 0.84 3.58
C LYS A 5 -9.66 0.56 4.39
N CYS A 6 -9.28 1.52 5.22
CA CYS A 6 -8.18 1.41 6.16
C CYS A 6 -8.46 0.28 7.15
N VAL A 7 -7.44 -0.53 7.44
CA VAL A 7 -7.56 -1.65 8.39
C VAL A 7 -7.64 -1.17 9.84
N GLU A 8 -7.12 0.03 10.11
CA GLU A 8 -7.09 0.61 11.45
C GLU A 8 -8.34 1.43 11.72
N CYS A 9 -8.62 2.43 10.88
CA CYS A 9 -9.71 3.38 11.11
C CYS A 9 -10.96 3.16 10.24
N GLY A 10 -10.95 2.22 9.29
CA GLY A 10 -12.09 1.94 8.40
C GLY A 10 -12.36 3.00 7.33
N SER A 11 -11.65 4.13 7.36
CA SER A 11 -11.80 5.24 6.41
C SER A 11 -11.25 4.90 5.02
N PHE A 12 -11.62 5.72 4.03
CA PHE A 12 -11.17 5.51 2.65
C PHE A 12 -9.65 5.66 2.49
N LEU A 13 -9.10 4.82 1.61
CA LEU A 13 -7.71 4.85 1.20
C LEU A 13 -7.58 5.59 -0.13
N LYS A 14 -6.60 6.49 -0.22
CA LYS A 14 -6.27 7.22 -1.44
C LYS A 14 -5.01 6.65 -2.04
N VAL A 15 -4.96 6.50 -3.37
CA VAL A 15 -3.74 6.05 -4.06
C VAL A 15 -2.67 7.12 -3.89
N TYR A 16 -1.54 6.71 -3.30
CA TYR A 16 -0.40 7.59 -3.09
C TYR A 16 0.67 7.37 -4.16
N ASP A 17 0.97 6.10 -4.43
CA ASP A 17 1.93 5.70 -5.46
C ASP A 17 1.50 4.39 -6.10
N ILE A 18 1.75 4.22 -7.40
CA ILE A 18 1.52 2.95 -8.09
C ILE A 18 2.59 2.70 -9.14
N ASN A 19 3.36 1.65 -8.93
CA ASN A 19 4.36 1.19 -9.86
C ASN A 19 3.81 -0.02 -10.64
N PHE A 20 3.43 0.23 -11.89
CA PHE A 20 2.90 -0.80 -12.79
C PHE A 20 3.97 -1.79 -13.25
N GLN A 21 5.24 -1.38 -13.33
CA GLN A 21 6.34 -2.25 -13.74
C GLN A 21 6.65 -3.30 -12.66
N THR A 22 6.75 -2.87 -11.40
CA THR A 22 7.03 -3.79 -10.27
C THR A 22 5.76 -4.42 -9.68
N GLY A 23 4.59 -3.99 -10.13
CA GLY A 23 3.31 -4.43 -9.58
C GLY A 23 3.13 -4.05 -8.11
N ARG A 24 3.71 -2.92 -7.67
CA ARG A 24 3.57 -2.38 -6.31
C ARG A 24 2.57 -1.22 -6.33
N LYS A 25 1.70 -1.12 -5.32
CA LYS A 25 0.74 -0.03 -5.16
C LYS A 25 0.72 0.38 -3.71
N VAL A 26 0.89 1.67 -3.43
CA VAL A 26 0.82 2.25 -2.09
C VAL A 26 -0.43 3.10 -1.99
N MET A 27 -1.24 2.84 -0.97
CA MET A 27 -2.41 3.67 -0.65
C MET A 27 -2.24 4.28 0.73
N ARG A 28 -2.59 5.54 0.89
CA ARG A 28 -2.53 6.27 2.16
C ARG A 28 -3.94 6.52 2.67
N CYS A 29 -4.17 6.27 3.95
CA CYS A 29 -5.41 6.69 4.59
C CYS A 29 -5.40 8.20 4.81
N GLU A 30 -6.44 8.89 4.34
CA GLU A 30 -6.57 10.35 4.51
C GLU A 30 -6.85 10.75 5.97
N GLN A 31 -7.44 9.84 6.77
CA GLN A 31 -7.82 10.15 8.14
C GLN A 31 -6.72 9.84 9.16
N CYS A 32 -6.20 8.62 9.15
CA CYS A 32 -5.19 8.17 10.14
C CYS A 32 -3.75 8.15 9.59
N GLY A 33 -3.54 8.43 8.30
CA GLY A 33 -2.22 8.53 7.69
C GLY A 33 -1.50 7.21 7.44
N LEU A 34 -2.15 6.08 7.75
CA LEU A 34 -1.62 4.73 7.55
C LEU A 34 -1.34 4.44 6.08
N LEU A 35 -0.16 3.89 5.78
CA LEU A 35 0.22 3.45 4.44
C LEU A 35 -0.06 1.96 4.28
N HIS A 36 -0.79 1.61 3.24
CA HIS A 36 -1.09 0.27 2.80
C HIS A 36 -0.30 -0.03 1.54
N ILE A 37 0.62 -0.98 1.64
CA ILE A 37 1.45 -1.44 0.52
C ILE A 37 0.81 -2.72 -0.02
N TYR A 38 0.48 -2.66 -1.30
CA TYR A 38 -0.07 -3.75 -2.08
C TYR A 38 0.97 -4.22 -3.08
N LYS A 39 0.97 -5.53 -3.33
CA LYS A 39 1.73 -6.15 -4.41
C LYS A 39 0.78 -6.98 -5.27
N LYS A 40 1.05 -7.04 -6.57
CA LYS A 40 0.43 -8.02 -7.45
C LYS A 40 1.02 -9.40 -7.18
N ASP A 41 0.17 -10.36 -6.88
CA ASP A 41 0.52 -11.78 -6.90
C ASP A 41 0.69 -12.28 -8.34
N ILE A 42 1.19 -13.50 -8.50
CA ILE A 42 1.40 -14.18 -9.80
C ILE A 42 0.09 -14.25 -10.61
N LEU A 43 -1.07 -14.26 -9.93
CA LEU A 43 -2.40 -14.25 -10.56
C LEU A 43 -2.92 -12.83 -10.89
N GLY A 44 -2.10 -11.78 -10.74
CA GLY A 44 -2.46 -10.40 -11.04
C GLY A 44 -3.40 -9.73 -10.02
N ARG A 45 -3.69 -10.40 -8.90
CA ARG A 45 -4.52 -9.85 -7.82
C ARG A 45 -3.69 -8.95 -6.91
N TRP A 46 -4.27 -7.85 -6.46
CA TRP A 46 -3.66 -6.98 -5.47
C TRP A 46 -3.87 -7.55 -4.07
N ARG A 47 -2.78 -7.78 -3.36
CA ARG A 47 -2.81 -8.20 -1.96
C ARG A 47 -2.02 -7.25 -1.09
N ILE A 48 -2.54 -6.95 0.09
CA ILE A 48 -1.81 -6.15 1.09
C ILE A 48 -0.64 -7.00 1.57
N VAL A 49 0.57 -6.50 1.35
CA VAL A 49 1.80 -7.12 1.86
C VAL A 49 2.25 -6.47 3.16
N ARG A 50 1.93 -5.19 3.36
CA ARG A 50 2.29 -4.45 4.58
C ARG A 50 1.34 -3.28 4.80
N ALA A 51 0.97 -3.02 6.04
CA ALA A 51 0.30 -1.78 6.44
C ALA A 51 1.12 -1.16 7.58
N THR A 52 1.62 0.06 7.39
CA THR A 52 2.49 0.73 8.36
C THR A 52 2.25 2.23 8.34
N ARG A 53 2.45 2.90 9.48
CA ARG A 53 2.49 4.37 9.49
C ARG A 53 3.83 4.82 8.91
N PRO A 54 3.87 5.88 8.09
CA PRO A 54 5.13 6.44 7.62
C PRO A 54 5.88 7.01 8.82
N MET A 55 6.98 6.37 9.20
CA MET A 55 8.02 7.05 9.96
C MET A 55 8.74 8.01 9.00
N PRO A 56 9.15 9.21 9.42
CA PRO A 56 9.65 10.26 8.53
C PRO A 56 10.91 9.93 7.71
N HIS A 57 11.50 8.72 7.80
CA HIS A 57 12.78 8.40 7.14
C HIS A 57 12.84 7.11 6.30
N GLU A 58 11.79 6.27 6.22
CA GLU A 58 11.96 4.92 5.63
C GLU A 58 11.32 4.78 4.23
N GLN A 59 11.88 5.49 3.25
CA GLN A 59 11.66 5.25 1.82
C GLN A 59 12.84 4.49 1.22
N LYS A 60 13.14 3.28 1.71
CA LYS A 60 14.05 2.36 1.02
C LYS A 60 13.60 0.92 1.25
N GLN A 61 12.73 0.41 0.37
CA GLN A 61 12.54 -1.03 0.23
C GLN A 61 12.82 -1.46 -1.21
N LYS A 62 14.12 -1.71 -1.43
CA LYS A 62 14.72 -2.74 -2.27
C LYS A 62 14.03 -3.02 -3.61
N GLU A 63 14.62 -2.46 -4.66
CA GLU A 63 15.18 -3.26 -5.77
C GLU A 63 16.12 -4.30 -5.17
N GLU A 64 15.88 -5.58 -5.42
CA GLU A 64 16.85 -6.67 -5.33
C GLU A 64 16.11 -7.95 -5.77
N SER A 65 16.21 -8.28 -7.06
CA SER A 65 16.55 -9.63 -7.51
C SER A 65 16.88 -9.64 -9.00
#